data_AF-A0A1M5BWQ7-F1
#
_entry.id   AF-A0A1M5BWQ7-F1
#
_cell.length_a   1.000
_cell.length_b   1.000
_cell.length_c   1.000
_cell.angle_alpha   90.00
_cell.angle_beta   90.00
_cell.angle_gamma   90.00
#
_symmetry.space_group_name_H-M   'P 1'
#
loop_
_entity.id
_entity.type
_entity.pdbx_description
1 polymer ?
#
loop_
_entity_poly.entity_id
_entity_poly.type
_entity_poly.pdbx_seq_one_letter_code
_entity_poly.pdbx_strand_id
1 'polypeptide(L)'
;MASEQFIFSIYKPTDNERYFVLRTVLPDFNNASQSDEDNSWEIESKQRSELLEYIGKRENYGSFERIGELQGFPIGDIFYSEFGQAQVPVYYMETDAGKPWIVFGTADSEEKFLSELMDNEDNDDLQALNPIGNPIKINAYFVTSNDFNV
;
A
#
# COMPACT_ATOMS: atom_id res chain seq x y z
N MET A 1 13.39 -13.75 -14.19
CA MET A 1 12.65 -12.49 -14.38
C MET A 1 11.66 -12.39 -13.23
N ALA A 2 11.64 -11.26 -12.55
CA ALA A 2 10.61 -10.90 -11.59
C ALA A 2 9.42 -10.40 -12.39
N SER A 3 8.22 -10.77 -11.97
CA SER A 3 6.99 -10.23 -12.53
C SER A 3 6.73 -8.83 -11.99
N GLU A 4 5.90 -8.07 -12.70
CA GLU A 4 5.30 -6.85 -12.19
C GLU A 4 4.62 -7.10 -10.83
N GLN A 5 4.76 -6.14 -9.91
CA GLN A 5 4.21 -6.23 -8.56
C GLN A 5 3.58 -4.91 -8.13
N PHE A 6 2.44 -5.00 -7.43
CA PHE A 6 1.85 -3.83 -6.76
C PHE A 6 2.50 -3.57 -5.41
N ILE A 7 2.79 -2.30 -5.18
CA ILE A 7 3.23 -1.79 -3.88
C ILE A 7 2.13 -0.89 -3.35
N PHE A 8 1.74 -1.14 -2.11
CA PHE A 8 0.72 -0.40 -1.42
C PHE A 8 1.30 0.28 -0.20
N SER A 9 1.23 1.61 -0.16
CA SER A 9 1.80 2.40 0.93
C SER A 9 0.76 3.27 1.62
N ILE A 10 0.76 3.26 2.95
CA ILE A 10 -0.06 4.16 3.77
C ILE A 10 0.75 5.41 4.09
N TYR A 11 0.18 6.57 3.80
CA TYR A 11 0.74 7.88 4.11
C TYR A 11 -0.22 8.74 4.91
N LYS A 12 0.34 9.62 5.74
CA LYS A 12 -0.39 10.61 6.52
C LYS A 12 0.29 11.97 6.36
N PRO A 13 -0.42 13.06 6.01
CA PRO A 13 0.16 14.39 6.06
C PRO A 13 0.57 14.74 7.49
N THR A 14 1.71 15.40 7.67
CA THR A 14 2.24 15.73 9.02
C THR A 14 1.31 16.60 9.85
N ASP A 15 0.54 17.47 9.20
CA ASP A 15 -0.33 18.47 9.81
C ASP A 15 -1.82 18.10 9.70
N ASN A 16 -2.13 16.83 9.42
CA ASN A 16 -3.51 16.38 9.22
C ASN A 16 -3.74 14.95 9.73
N GLU A 17 -5.01 14.60 10.01
CA GLU A 17 -5.40 13.26 10.45
C GLU A 17 -5.88 12.34 9.32
N ARG A 18 -5.93 12.83 8.08
CA ARG A 18 -6.30 12.02 6.91
C ARG A 18 -5.20 11.04 6.55
N TYR A 19 -5.62 9.86 6.12
CA TYR A 19 -4.74 8.83 5.58
C TYR A 19 -4.93 8.69 4.07
N PHE A 20 -3.88 8.27 3.40
CA PHE A 20 -3.85 7.98 1.97
C PHE A 20 -3.24 6.59 1.77
N VAL A 21 -3.89 5.76 0.97
CA VAL A 21 -3.31 4.51 0.47
C VAL A 21 -2.95 4.74 -0.99
N LEU A 22 -1.67 4.63 -1.29
CA LEU A 22 -1.13 4.74 -2.63
C LEU A 22 -0.94 3.33 -3.18
N ARG A 23 -1.40 3.07 -4.41
CA ARG A 23 -0.94 1.92 -5.18
C ARG A 23 0.04 2.37 -6.26
N THR A 24 1.26 1.87 -6.20
CA THR A 24 2.28 2.01 -7.24
C THR A 24 2.61 0.65 -7.84
N VAL A 25 3.28 0.68 -8.99
CA VAL A 25 3.71 -0.52 -9.71
C VAL A 25 5.23 -0.59 -9.71
N LEU A 26 5.77 -1.73 -9.27
CA LEU A 26 7.14 -2.13 -9.52
C LEU A 26 7.16 -2.93 -10.83
N PRO A 27 7.72 -2.39 -11.94
CA PRO A 27 7.74 -3.09 -13.22
C PRO A 27 8.51 -4.39 -13.16
N ASP A 28 8.24 -5.30 -14.10
CA ASP A 28 9.02 -6.51 -14.27
C ASP A 28 10.49 -6.19 -14.58
N PHE A 29 11.39 -7.04 -14.09
CA PHE A 29 12.82 -6.88 -14.32
C PHE A 29 13.54 -8.21 -14.41
N ASN A 30 14.73 -8.18 -15.00
CA ASN A 30 15.58 -9.35 -15.04
C ASN A 30 16.39 -9.49 -13.75
N ASN A 31 16.08 -10.49 -12.92
CA ASN A 31 16.81 -10.79 -11.67
C ASN A 31 18.31 -11.08 -11.86
N ALA A 32 18.79 -11.27 -13.08
CA ALA A 32 20.21 -11.40 -13.38
C ALA A 32 20.90 -10.05 -13.68
N SER A 33 20.16 -8.94 -13.75
CA SER A 33 20.65 -7.59 -14.05
C SER A 33 20.31 -6.64 -12.91
N GLN A 34 21.32 -6.27 -12.11
CA GLN A 34 21.15 -5.27 -11.05
C GLN A 34 20.65 -3.93 -11.61
N SER A 35 21.14 -3.52 -12.79
CA SER A 35 20.74 -2.25 -13.40
C SER A 35 19.26 -2.25 -13.82
N ASP A 36 18.71 -3.40 -14.21
CA ASP A 36 17.28 -3.51 -14.56
C ASP A 36 16.42 -3.40 -13.29
N GLU A 37 16.85 -4.07 -12.21
CA GLU A 37 16.20 -3.97 -10.89
C GLU A 37 16.24 -2.54 -10.35
N ASP A 38 17.41 -1.89 -10.37
CA ASP A 38 17.58 -0.50 -9.92
C ASP A 38 16.66 0.44 -10.70
N ASN A 39 16.58 0.28 -12.03
CA ASN A 39 15.70 1.08 -12.87
C ASN A 39 14.22 0.84 -12.55
N SER A 40 13.79 -0.40 -12.27
CA SER A 40 12.41 -0.68 -11.84
C SER A 40 12.07 0.01 -10.51
N TRP A 41 13.00 0.02 -9.54
CA TRP A 41 12.83 0.77 -8.29
C TRP A 41 12.79 2.28 -8.49
N GLU A 42 13.59 2.82 -9.41
CA GLU A 42 13.55 4.26 -9.76
C GLU A 42 12.19 4.65 -10.36
N ILE A 43 11.62 3.81 -11.24
CA ILE A 43 10.29 4.04 -11.83
C ILE A 43 9.22 4.02 -10.73
N GLU A 44 9.22 3.02 -9.84
CA GLU A 44 8.27 2.95 -8.72
C GLU A 44 8.39 4.17 -7.80
N SER A 45 9.60 4.54 -7.41
CA SER A 45 9.84 5.67 -6.52
C SER A 45 9.42 7.00 -7.15
N LYS A 46 9.61 7.14 -8.47
CA LYS A 46 9.12 8.29 -9.23
C LYS A 46 7.60 8.35 -9.21
N GLN A 47 6.91 7.24 -9.50
CA GLN A 47 5.44 7.17 -9.43
C GLN A 47 4.97 7.62 -8.04
N ARG A 48 5.48 7.01 -6.97
CA ARG A 48 5.10 7.36 -5.58
C ARG A 48 5.27 8.84 -5.27
N SER A 49 6.38 9.43 -5.72
CA SER A 49 6.68 10.85 -5.51
C SER A 49 5.69 11.75 -6.26
N GLU A 50 5.34 11.40 -7.50
CA GLU A 50 4.34 12.11 -8.30
C GLU A 50 2.95 12.05 -7.65
N LEU A 51 2.55 10.89 -7.11
CA LEU A 51 1.28 10.74 -6.38
C LEU A 51 1.22 11.67 -5.16
N LEU A 52 2.27 11.65 -4.34
CA LEU A 52 2.37 12.47 -3.12
C LEU A 52 2.40 13.96 -3.45
N GLU A 53 3.15 14.36 -4.48
CA GLU A 53 3.20 15.75 -4.92
C GLU A 53 1.83 16.24 -5.39
N TYR A 54 1.09 15.43 -6.15
CA TYR A 54 -0.26 15.78 -6.57
C TYR A 54 -1.19 15.95 -5.37
N ILE A 55 -1.22 14.99 -4.44
CA ILE A 55 -2.07 15.06 -3.25
C ILE A 55 -1.70 16.31 -2.44
N GLY A 56 -0.40 16.56 -2.26
CA GLY A 56 0.13 17.73 -1.58
C GLY A 56 -0.35 19.04 -2.20
N LYS A 57 -0.27 19.17 -3.54
CA LYS A 57 -0.75 20.38 -4.25
C LYS A 57 -2.26 20.55 -4.18
N ARG A 58 -3.02 19.48 -4.39
CA ARG A 58 -4.49 19.51 -4.44
C ARG A 58 -5.10 19.85 -3.08
N GLU A 59 -4.59 19.23 -2.02
CA GLU A 59 -5.12 19.37 -0.66
C GLU A 59 -4.32 20.36 0.20
N ASN A 60 -3.28 20.98 -0.36
CA ASN A 60 -2.38 21.94 0.29
C ASN A 60 -1.64 21.35 1.53
N TYR A 61 -1.04 20.17 1.36
CA TYR A 61 -0.17 19.53 2.35
C TYR A 61 1.33 19.73 2.02
N GLY A 62 2.13 20.02 3.04
CA GLY A 62 3.57 20.29 2.88
C GLY A 62 4.48 19.06 2.99
N SER A 63 4.10 18.07 3.81
CA SER A 63 4.88 16.84 3.99
C SER A 63 3.99 15.66 4.36
N PHE A 64 4.47 14.46 4.05
CA PHE A 64 3.81 13.20 4.35
C PHE A 64 4.75 12.27 5.13
N GLU A 65 4.21 11.60 6.12
CA GLU A 65 4.84 10.50 6.85
C GLU A 65 4.35 9.17 6.26
N ARG A 66 5.28 8.24 6.00
CA ARG A 66 4.95 6.86 5.62
C ARG A 66 4.64 6.07 6.89
N ILE A 67 3.40 5.60 6.98
CA ILE A 67 2.92 4.78 8.11
C ILE A 67 3.35 3.33 7.92
N GLY A 68 3.23 2.81 6.69
CA GLY A 68 3.69 1.48 6.35
C GLY A 68 3.51 1.14 4.87
N GLU A 69 4.00 -0.02 4.46
CA GLU A 69 3.89 -0.58 3.12
C GLU A 69 3.74 -2.09 3.13
N LEU A 70 2.99 -2.57 2.16
CA LEU A 70 2.91 -3.98 1.78
C LEU A 70 3.26 -4.10 0.30
N GLN A 71 4.10 -5.08 -0.02
CA GLN A 71 4.41 -5.47 -1.39
C GLN A 71 3.79 -6.84 -1.63
N GLY A 72 2.76 -6.91 -2.48
CA GLY A 72 1.98 -8.13 -2.66
C GLY A 72 0.48 -7.88 -2.66
N PHE A 73 -0.28 -8.82 -2.11
CA PHE A 73 -1.73 -8.91 -2.26
C PHE A 73 -2.44 -8.52 -0.96
N PRO A 74 -2.90 -7.26 -0.80
CA PRO A 74 -3.71 -6.90 0.36
C PRO A 74 -5.06 -7.59 0.32
N ILE A 75 -5.67 -7.72 1.50
CA ILE A 75 -7.02 -8.27 1.65
C ILE A 75 -8.05 -7.29 1.06
N GLY A 76 -8.87 -7.79 0.13
CA GLY A 76 -10.03 -7.09 -0.42
C GLY A 76 -9.85 -6.52 -1.84
N ASP A 77 -10.86 -6.74 -2.67
CA ASP A 77 -10.84 -6.47 -4.11
C ASP A 77 -10.69 -4.99 -4.49
N ILE A 78 -11.04 -4.09 -3.57
CA ILE A 78 -11.01 -2.64 -3.80
C ILE A 78 -9.64 -2.13 -4.26
N PHE A 79 -8.57 -2.76 -3.78
CA PHE A 79 -7.19 -2.37 -4.07
C PHE A 79 -6.73 -2.75 -5.48
N TYR A 80 -7.51 -3.56 -6.19
CA TYR A 80 -7.25 -3.96 -7.57
C TYR A 80 -8.08 -3.16 -8.59
N SER A 81 -8.89 -2.20 -8.14
CA SER A 81 -9.61 -1.29 -9.04
C SER A 81 -8.65 -0.43 -9.87
N GLU A 82 -8.98 -0.14 -11.13
CA GLU A 82 -8.14 0.71 -11.98
C GLU A 82 -7.99 2.13 -11.39
N PHE A 83 -9.07 2.67 -10.82
CA PHE A 83 -9.14 3.99 -10.22
C PHE A 83 -9.14 3.91 -8.69
N GLY A 84 -8.70 4.99 -8.05
CA GLY A 84 -8.79 5.15 -6.62
C GLY A 84 -10.23 5.25 -6.13
N GLN A 85 -10.41 5.19 -4.81
CA GLN A 85 -11.71 5.35 -4.16
C GLN A 85 -11.62 6.36 -3.02
N ALA A 86 -12.65 7.20 -2.93
CA ALA A 86 -12.79 8.11 -1.82
C ALA A 86 -13.16 7.34 -0.55
N GLN A 87 -12.32 7.47 0.49
CA GLN A 87 -12.55 6.95 1.84
C GLN A 87 -12.87 5.45 1.92
N VAL A 88 -11.83 4.64 1.95
CA VAL A 88 -11.87 3.20 2.17
C VAL A 88 -11.55 2.91 3.64
N PRO A 89 -12.36 2.10 4.36
CA PRO A 89 -11.97 1.59 5.66
C PRO A 89 -10.82 0.59 5.48
N VAL A 90 -9.72 0.82 6.18
CA VAL A 90 -8.53 -0.01 6.10
C VAL A 90 -8.14 -0.47 7.49
N TYR A 91 -7.87 -1.76 7.63
CA TYR A 91 -7.18 -2.32 8.77
C TYR A 91 -5.73 -2.59 8.38
N TYR A 92 -4.80 -2.25 9.25
CA TYR A 92 -3.40 -2.65 9.09
C TYR A 92 -2.80 -3.14 10.41
N MET A 93 -1.76 -3.96 10.31
CA MET A 93 -0.97 -4.45 11.43
C MET A 93 0.51 -4.33 11.10
N GLU A 94 1.31 -4.01 12.11
CA GLU A 94 2.76 -4.07 11.99
C GLU A 94 3.23 -5.52 11.86
N THR A 95 4.40 -5.73 11.27
CA THR A 95 5.05 -7.04 11.20
C THR A 95 6.24 -7.11 12.16
N ASP A 96 6.70 -8.33 12.45
CA ASP A 96 7.92 -8.54 13.26
C ASP A 96 9.21 -8.02 12.58
N ALA A 97 9.18 -7.85 11.26
CA ALA A 97 10.25 -7.24 10.47
C ALA A 97 10.43 -5.73 10.77
N GLY A 98 9.44 -5.11 11.43
CA GLY A 98 9.45 -3.70 11.81
C GLY A 98 9.19 -2.75 10.64
N LYS A 99 9.26 -1.44 10.91
CA LYS A 99 8.96 -0.41 9.91
C LYS A 99 9.86 -0.53 8.67
N PRO A 100 9.31 -0.35 7.47
CA PRO A 100 7.96 0.12 7.16
C PRO A 100 6.93 -1.00 6.93
N TRP A 101 7.24 -2.26 7.23
CA TRP A 101 6.45 -3.41 6.79
C TRP A 101 5.17 -3.56 7.59
N ILE A 102 4.06 -3.69 6.87
CA ILE A 102 2.72 -3.94 7.43
C ILE A 102 2.00 -4.99 6.59
N VAL A 103 1.00 -5.63 7.18
CA VAL A 103 -0.10 -6.23 6.42
C VAL A 103 -1.29 -5.29 6.49
N PHE A 104 -2.06 -5.19 5.41
CA PHE A 104 -3.28 -4.38 5.45
C PHE A 104 -4.33 -4.89 4.46
N GLY A 105 -5.56 -4.45 4.68
CA GLY A 105 -6.67 -4.73 3.81
C GLY A 105 -7.96 -4.03 4.23
N THR A 106 -9.05 -4.33 3.53
CA THR A 106 -10.40 -3.86 3.85
C THR A 106 -11.26 -5.01 4.34
N ALA A 107 -12.09 -4.76 5.34
CA ALA A 107 -13.07 -5.71 5.83
C ALA A 107 -14.23 -4.98 6.53
N ASP A 108 -15.37 -5.65 6.66
CA ASP A 108 -16.54 -5.09 7.33
C ASP A 108 -16.33 -4.92 8.84
N SER A 109 -15.52 -5.79 9.45
CA SER A 109 -15.17 -5.75 10.87
C SER A 109 -13.72 -6.18 11.12
N GLU A 110 -13.23 -5.89 12.32
CA GLU A 110 -11.90 -6.34 12.76
C GLU A 110 -11.83 -7.87 12.80
N GLU A 111 -12.89 -8.55 13.29
CA GLU A 111 -12.90 -10.02 13.32
C GLU A 111 -12.85 -10.62 11.92
N LYS A 112 -13.52 -9.99 10.94
CA LYS A 112 -13.47 -10.43 9.55
C LYS A 112 -12.08 -10.23 8.95
N PHE A 113 -11.45 -9.08 9.19
CA PHE A 113 -10.06 -8.83 8.76
C PHE A 113 -9.10 -9.88 9.33
N LEU A 114 -9.17 -10.14 10.64
CA LEU A 114 -8.33 -11.16 11.29
C LEU A 114 -8.64 -12.56 10.78
N SER A 115 -9.91 -12.89 10.57
CA SER A 115 -10.31 -14.20 10.03
C SER A 115 -9.76 -14.42 8.63
N GLU A 116 -9.83 -13.42 7.75
CA GLU A 116 -9.28 -13.52 6.40
C GLU A 116 -7.74 -13.57 6.43
N LEU A 117 -7.10 -12.76 7.28
CA LEU A 117 -5.64 -12.79 7.47
C LEU A 117 -5.14 -14.15 7.97
N MET A 118 -5.89 -14.81 8.85
CA MET A 118 -5.55 -16.14 9.38
C MET A 118 -6.04 -17.30 8.50
N ASP A 119 -6.70 -17.00 7.39
CA ASP A 119 -7.12 -18.01 6.42
C ASP A 119 -5.90 -18.46 5.59
N ASN A 120 -5.45 -19.69 5.83
CA ASN A 120 -4.23 -20.24 5.22
C ASN A 120 -4.43 -20.67 3.76
N GLU A 121 -5.65 -20.67 3.23
CA GLU A 121 -5.86 -21.09 1.83
C GLU A 121 -5.55 -19.95 0.84
N ASP A 122 -5.79 -18.69 1.23
CA ASP A 122 -5.67 -17.53 0.33
C ASP A 122 -4.64 -16.48 0.79
N ASN A 123 -4.18 -16.51 2.05
CA ASN A 123 -3.35 -15.44 2.64
C ASN A 123 -2.04 -15.92 3.29
N ASP A 124 -1.52 -17.08 2.88
CA ASP A 124 -0.24 -17.63 3.37
C ASP A 124 0.91 -16.62 3.27
N ASP A 125 0.98 -15.83 2.19
CA ASP A 125 1.99 -14.80 2.00
C ASP A 125 1.90 -13.68 3.05
N LEU A 126 0.68 -13.30 3.46
CA LEU A 126 0.49 -12.26 4.48
C LEU A 126 0.81 -12.80 5.87
N GLN A 127 0.51 -14.07 6.15
CA GLN A 127 0.89 -14.70 7.42
C GLN A 127 2.40 -14.90 7.53
N ALA A 128 3.09 -15.20 6.42
CA ALA A 128 4.53 -15.31 6.37
C ALA A 128 5.25 -14.01 6.76
N LEU A 129 4.57 -12.86 6.67
CA LEU A 129 5.06 -11.58 7.17
C LEU A 129 4.96 -11.44 8.70
N ASN A 130 4.48 -12.45 9.43
CA ASN A 130 4.37 -12.46 10.89
C ASN A 130 3.74 -11.18 11.45
N PRO A 131 2.46 -10.89 11.16
CA PRO A 131 1.77 -9.73 11.70
C PRO A 131 1.71 -9.79 13.23
N ILE A 132 1.97 -8.66 13.89
CA ILE A 132 2.03 -8.52 15.35
C ILE A 132 1.11 -7.40 15.84
N GLY A 133 0.72 -7.50 17.12
CA GLY A 133 -0.14 -6.50 17.76
C GLY A 133 -1.62 -6.67 17.41
N ASN A 134 -2.38 -5.58 17.51
CA ASN A 134 -3.80 -5.53 17.16
C ASN A 134 -4.00 -4.73 15.87
N PRO A 135 -5.00 -5.08 15.04
CA PRO A 135 -5.37 -4.28 13.88
C PRO A 135 -5.67 -2.82 14.24
N ILE A 136 -5.15 -1.90 13.43
CA ILE A 136 -5.47 -0.48 13.52
C ILE A 136 -6.40 -0.13 12.36
N LYS A 137 -7.59 0.37 12.69
CA LYS A 137 -8.55 0.86 11.70
C LYS A 137 -8.31 2.33 11.36
N ILE A 138 -8.23 2.63 10.08
CA ILE A 138 -8.19 3.98 9.53
C ILE A 138 -9.21 4.12 8.41
N ASN A 139 -9.59 5.37 8.10
CA ASN A 139 -10.26 5.70 6.86
C ASN A 139 -9.26 6.40 5.96
N ALA A 140 -8.96 5.82 4.80
CA ALA A 140 -7.95 6.32 3.88
C ALA A 140 -8.53 6.64 2.51
N TYR A 141 -8.00 7.66 1.84
CA TYR A 141 -8.25 7.86 0.42
C TYR A 141 -7.37 6.90 -0.36
N PHE A 142 -7.97 6.01 -1.15
CA PHE A 142 -7.23 5.15 -2.05
C PHE A 142 -6.95 5.91 -3.35
N VAL A 143 -5.69 5.94 -3.76
CA VAL A 143 -5.21 6.72 -4.90
C VAL A 143 -4.31 5.86 -5.78
N THR A 144 -4.54 5.91 -7.09
CA THR A 144 -3.76 5.21 -8.12
C THR A 144 -3.30 6.18 -9.20
N SER A 145 -2.28 5.79 -9.98
CA SER A 145 -1.78 6.56 -11.14
C SER A 145 -2.87 6.93 -12.16
N ASN A 146 -4.00 6.22 -12.20
CA ASN A 146 -5.09 6.54 -13.11
C ASN A 146 -5.95 7.73 -12.65
N ASP A 147 -5.90 8.10 -11.37
CA ASP A 147 -6.66 9.24 -10.84
C ASP A 147 -6.11 10.60 -11.32
N PHE A 148 -4.94 10.61 -11.98
CA PHE A 148 -4.31 11.82 -12.53
C PHE A 148 -4.40 11.93 -14.06
N ASN A 149 -4.60 10.82 -14.76
CA ASN A 149 -4.58 10.78 -16.23
C ASN A 149 -5.92 11.20 -16.87
N VAL A 150 -6.79 11.91 -16.13
CA VAL A 150 -8.13 12.35 -16.56
C VAL A 150 -8.18 13.85 -16.76
#